data_AF-A0AA91T3Z9-F1
#
_entry.id   AF-A0AA91T3Z9-F1
#
_cell.length_a   1.000
_cell.length_b   1.000
_cell.length_c   1.000
_cell.angle_alpha   90.00
_cell.angle_beta   90.00
_cell.angle_gamma   90.00
#
_symmetry.space_group_name_H-M   'P 1'
#
loop_
_entity.id
_entity.type
_entity.pdbx_description
1 polymer ?
#
loop_
_entity_poly.entity_id
_entity_poly.type
_entity_poly.pdbx_seq_one_letter_code
_entity_poly.pdbx_strand_id
1 'polypeptide(L)'
;MSSSPITLCDFKNALKDLSDEQLLSVLSQLQLSLKKLQETNDELSKEIESTTDAGDLKLFEETIEENKVVIENQQKRLTTLESELKIRGFPRESEQGMYL
;
A
#
# COMPACT_ATOMS: atom_id res chain seq x y z
N MET A 1 -3.40 -11.90 -22.35
CA MET A 1 -3.19 -10.44 -22.26
C MET A 1 -2.50 -10.17 -20.95
N SER A 2 -1.17 -10.05 -20.96
CA SER A 2 -0.36 -9.83 -19.77
C SER A 2 -0.59 -8.39 -19.31
N SER A 3 -1.36 -8.19 -18.24
CA SER A 3 -1.50 -6.89 -17.60
C SER A 3 -0.14 -6.53 -17.01
N SER A 4 0.66 -5.80 -17.79
CA SER A 4 1.96 -5.32 -17.32
C SER A 4 1.74 -4.51 -16.04
N PRO A 5 2.57 -4.68 -15.00
CA PRO A 5 2.45 -3.90 -13.79
C PRO A 5 2.44 -2.40 -14.13
N ILE A 6 1.40 -1.68 -13.69
CA ILE A 6 1.31 -0.22 -13.89
C ILE A 6 2.54 0.41 -13.23
N THR A 7 3.35 1.11 -14.03
CA THR A 7 4.55 1.79 -13.51
C THR A 7 4.15 2.94 -12.60
N LEU A 8 5.06 3.35 -11.70
CA LEU A 8 4.80 4.49 -10.83
C LEU A 8 4.59 5.79 -11.63
N CYS A 9 5.22 5.90 -12.81
CA CYS A 9 5.06 7.06 -13.70
C CYS A 9 3.66 7.09 -14.32
N ASP A 10 3.19 5.96 -14.84
CA ASP A 10 1.84 5.84 -15.40
C ASP A 10 0.77 6.08 -14.33
N PHE A 11 1.00 5.54 -13.12
CA PHE A 11 0.15 5.79 -11.97
C PHE A 11 0.05 7.30 -11.67
N LYS A 12 1.19 8.00 -11.54
CA LYS A 12 1.23 9.45 -11.29
C LYS A 12 0.48 10.24 -12.35
N ASN A 13 0.63 9.88 -13.63
CA ASN A 13 -0.06 10.59 -14.70
C ASN A 13 -1.57 10.35 -14.65
N ALA A 14 -2.01 9.11 -14.42
CA ALA A 14 -3.43 8.78 -14.29
C ALA A 14 -4.12 9.53 -13.14
N LEU A 15 -3.41 9.83 -12.04
CA LEU A 15 -4.00 10.59 -10.92
C LEU A 15 -4.47 11.99 -11.34
N LYS A 16 -3.81 12.63 -12.32
CA LYS A 16 -4.18 13.97 -12.78
C LYS A 16 -5.56 14.01 -13.44
N ASP A 17 -5.99 12.90 -14.02
CA ASP A 17 -7.26 12.77 -14.73
C ASP A 17 -8.43 12.37 -13.80
N LEU A 18 -8.13 11.99 -12.55
CA LEU A 18 -9.14 11.58 -11.57
C LEU A 18 -9.74 12.79 -10.84
N SER A 19 -11.02 12.69 -10.47
CA SER A 19 -11.65 13.64 -9.54
C SER A 19 -11.19 13.39 -8.10
N ASP A 20 -11.42 14.36 -7.23
CA ASP A 20 -10.97 14.28 -5.83
C ASP A 20 -11.63 13.12 -5.07
N GLU A 21 -12.91 12.85 -5.31
CA GLU A 21 -13.60 11.69 -4.75
C GLU A 21 -12.95 10.38 -5.19
N GLN A 22 -12.56 10.28 -6.46
CA GLN A 22 -11.85 9.09 -6.96
C GLN A 22 -10.47 8.97 -6.34
N LEU A 23 -9.73 10.08 -6.15
CA LEU A 23 -8.45 10.07 -5.46
C LEU A 23 -8.56 9.63 -4.00
N LEU A 24 -9.58 10.09 -3.27
CA LEU A 24 -9.85 9.66 -1.90
C LEU A 24 -10.25 8.18 -1.82
N SER A 25 -11.00 7.69 -2.81
CA SER A 25 -11.32 6.26 -2.92
C SER A 25 -10.06 5.42 -3.16
N VAL A 26 -9.19 5.84 -4.07
CA VAL A 26 -7.89 5.16 -4.32
C VAL A 26 -7.01 5.21 -3.07
N LEU A 27 -7.00 6.33 -2.32
CA LEU A 27 -6.28 6.46 -1.06
C LEU A 27 -6.72 5.41 -0.05
N SER A 28 -8.03 5.32 0.18
CA SER A 28 -8.61 4.35 1.11
C SER A 28 -8.29 2.90 0.69
N GLN A 29 -8.36 2.59 -0.60
CA GLN A 29 -8.04 1.26 -1.12
C GLN A 29 -6.56 0.90 -0.91
N LEU A 30 -5.63 1.84 -1.17
CA LEU A 30 -4.20 1.63 -0.94
C LEU A 30 -3.89 1.42 0.54
N GLN A 31 -4.49 2.23 1.43
CA GLN A 31 -4.33 2.08 2.87
C GLN A 31 -4.87 0.73 3.38
N LEU A 32 -6.05 0.33 2.92
CA LEU A 32 -6.64 -0.96 3.28
C LEU A 32 -5.78 -2.13 2.77
N SER A 33 -5.26 -2.05 1.55
CA SER A 33 -4.39 -3.08 1.01
C SER A 33 -3.08 -3.20 1.79
N LEU A 34 -2.46 -2.06 2.16
CA LEU A 34 -1.25 -2.05 2.99
C LEU A 34 -1.51 -2.69 4.34
N LYS A 35 -2.61 -2.32 5.00
CA LYS A 35 -3.00 -2.89 6.30
C LYS A 35 -3.15 -4.40 6.22
N LYS A 36 -3.85 -4.91 5.19
CA LYS A 36 -4.03 -6.36 5.01
C LYS A 36 -2.72 -7.09 4.77
N LEU A 37 -1.82 -6.54 3.94
CA LEU A 37 -0.50 -7.15 3.70
C LEU A 37 0.35 -7.19 4.97
N GLN A 38 0.27 -6.15 5.81
CA GLN A 38 0.92 -6.12 7.12
C GLN A 38 0.32 -7.16 8.06
N GLU A 39 -1.01 -7.25 8.15
CA GLU A 39 -1.69 -8.27 8.96
C GLU A 39 -1.32 -9.69 8.52
N THR A 40 -1.27 -9.97 7.22
CA THR A 40 -0.82 -11.27 6.69
C THR A 40 0.64 -11.55 7.05
N ASN A 41 1.54 -10.57 6.95
CA ASN A 41 2.93 -10.76 7.34
C ASN A 41 3.09 -11.01 8.85
N ASP A 42 2.28 -10.34 9.69
CA ASP A 42 2.27 -10.56 11.13
C ASP A 42 1.76 -11.96 11.49
N GLU A 43 0.73 -12.45 10.78
CA GLU A 43 0.23 -13.82 10.93
C GLU A 43 1.28 -14.85 10.51
N LEU A 44 1.88 -14.69 9.32
CA LEU A 44 2.93 -15.59 8.83
C LEU A 44 4.16 -15.61 9.75
N SER A 45 4.52 -14.47 10.34
CA SER A 45 5.63 -14.40 11.30
C SER A 45 5.35 -15.22 12.55
N LYS A 46 4.11 -15.23 13.04
CA LYS A 46 3.69 -16.08 14.17
C LYS A 46 3.71 -17.57 13.80
N GLU A 47 3.32 -17.91 12.57
CA GLU A 47 3.38 -19.30 12.09
C GLU A 47 4.83 -19.78 11.94
N ILE A 48 5.76 -18.90 11.55
CA ILE A 48 7.21 -19.19 11.53
C ILE A 48 7.73 -19.51 12.95
N GLU A 49 7.29 -18.75 13.96
CA GLU A 49 7.70 -18.99 15.35
C GLU A 49 7.11 -20.28 15.93
N SER A 50 5.95 -20.73 15.43
CA SER A 50 5.22 -21.88 15.96
C SER A 50 5.56 -23.19 15.25
N THR A 51 5.97 -23.14 13.98
CA THR A 51 6.23 -24.33 13.17
C THR A 51 7.67 -24.84 13.33
N THR A 52 7.84 -26.14 13.12
CA THR A 52 9.16 -26.81 13.10
C THR A 52 9.43 -27.48 11.75
N ASP A 53 8.48 -27.40 10.82
CA ASP A 53 8.62 -27.95 9.47
C ASP A 53 9.43 -27.00 8.59
N ALA A 54 10.56 -27.48 8.08
CA ALA A 54 11.46 -26.67 7.27
C ALA A 54 10.89 -26.27 5.90
N GLY A 55 9.92 -27.04 5.38
CA GLY A 55 9.23 -26.71 4.14
C GLY A 55 8.27 -25.54 4.33
N ASP A 56 7.45 -25.61 5.38
CA ASP A 56 6.51 -24.54 5.74
C ASP A 56 7.25 -23.25 6.11
N LEU A 57 8.34 -23.34 6.89
CA LEU A 57 9.19 -22.18 7.20
C LEU A 57 9.65 -21.43 5.95
N LYS A 58 10.21 -22.18 4.99
CA LYS A 58 10.72 -21.60 3.74
C LYS A 58 9.60 -20.96 2.93
N LEU A 59 8.43 -21.57 2.86
CA LEU A 59 7.27 -21.03 2.14
C LEU A 59 6.76 -19.74 2.78
N PHE A 60 6.67 -19.67 4.10
CA PHE A 60 6.25 -18.48 4.82
C PHE A 60 7.26 -17.33 4.66
N GLU A 61 8.56 -17.63 4.75
CA GLU A 61 9.63 -16.64 4.51
C GLU A 61 9.57 -16.06 3.08
N GLU A 62 9.42 -16.93 2.08
CA GLU A 62 9.27 -16.52 0.67
C GLU A 62 8.03 -15.63 0.48
N THR A 63 6.89 -16.02 1.07
CA THR A 63 5.65 -15.25 0.99
C THR A 63 5.78 -13.87 1.64
N ILE A 64 6.43 -13.79 2.81
CA ILE A 64 6.69 -12.51 3.49
C ILE A 64 7.57 -11.62 2.60
N GLU A 65 8.60 -12.17 1.97
CA GLU A 65 9.49 -11.39 1.10
C GLU A 65 8.78 -10.87 -0.15
N GLU A 66 7.92 -11.69 -0.77
CA GLU A 66 7.06 -11.24 -1.87
C GLU A 66 6.11 -10.11 -1.43
N ASN A 67 5.49 -10.26 -0.27
CA ASN A 67 4.60 -9.23 0.29
C ASN A 67 5.35 -7.92 0.56
N LYS A 68 6.61 -7.95 1.02
CA LYS A 68 7.41 -6.72 1.22
C LYS A 68 7.59 -5.95 -0.08
N VAL A 69 7.88 -6.63 -1.19
CA VAL A 69 8.00 -5.98 -2.51
C VAL A 69 6.70 -5.30 -2.90
N VAL A 70 5.55 -5.93 -2.63
CA VAL A 70 4.23 -5.33 -2.89
C VAL A 70 3.98 -4.13 -1.97
N ILE A 71 4.29 -4.24 -0.68
CA ILE A 71 4.16 -3.17 0.31
C ILE A 71 4.97 -1.94 -0.12
N GLU A 72 6.24 -2.12 -0.50
CA GLU A 72 7.08 -1.01 -0.98
C GLU A 72 6.48 -0.31 -2.20
N ASN A 73 5.95 -1.08 -3.15
CA ASN A 73 5.30 -0.51 -4.33
C ASN A 73 4.02 0.26 -3.98
N GLN A 74 3.22 -0.26 -3.05
CA GLN A 74 2.01 0.41 -2.57
C GLN A 74 2.34 1.68 -1.77
N GLN A 75 3.40 1.68 -0.96
CA GLN A 75 3.88 2.87 -0.26
C GLN A 75 4.33 3.96 -1.24
N LYS A 76 5.08 3.62 -2.28
CA LYS A 76 5.47 4.57 -3.34
C LYS A 76 4.26 5.20 -4.02
N ARG A 77 3.22 4.40 -4.30
CA ARG A 77 1.95 4.88 -4.87
C ARG A 77 1.19 5.77 -3.90
N LEU A 78 1.13 5.40 -2.62
CA LEU A 78 0.52 6.18 -1.56
C LEU A 78 1.18 7.56 -1.45
N THR A 79 2.52 7.63 -1.37
CA THR A 79 3.25 8.90 -1.31
C THR A 79 3.01 9.78 -2.55
N THR A 80 2.91 9.16 -3.73
CA THR A 80 2.60 9.86 -4.98
C THR A 80 1.19 10.46 -4.95
N LEU A 81 0.22 9.69 -4.46
CA LEU A 81 -1.16 10.12 -4.31
C LEU A 81 -1.33 11.23 -3.27
N GLU A 82 -0.67 11.09 -2.12
CA GLU A 82 -0.67 12.12 -1.07
C GLU A 82 -0.05 13.42 -1.58
N SER A 83 0.97 13.34 -2.43
CA SER A 83 1.56 14.52 -3.07
C SER A 83 0.58 15.21 -4.02
N GLU A 84 -0.18 14.45 -4.81
CA GLU A 84 -1.22 14.99 -5.69
C GLU A 84 -2.37 15.64 -4.90
N LEU A 85 -2.87 14.96 -3.85
CA LEU A 85 -3.90 15.51 -2.97
C LEU A 85 -3.45 16.82 -2.31
N LYS A 86 -2.19 16.88 -1.86
CA LYS A 86 -1.61 18.10 -1.30
C LYS A 86 -1.56 19.24 -2.32
N ILE A 87 -1.21 18.96 -3.58
CA ILE A 87 -1.22 19.95 -4.67
C ILE A 87 -2.63 20.51 -4.88
N ARG A 88 -3.66 19.67 -4.75
CA ARG A 88 -5.07 20.04 -4.90
C ARG A 88 -5.68 20.72 -3.67
N GLY A 89 -4.91 20.90 -2.60
CA GLY A 89 -5.39 21.55 -1.37
C GLY A 89 -6.15 20.62 -0.43
N PHE A 90 -6.02 19.30 -0.58
CA PHE A 90 -6.47 18.30 0.40
C PHE A 90 -5.28 17.87 1.26
N PRO A 91 -4.95 18.59 2.35
CA PRO A 91 -3.95 18.12 3.30
C PRO A 91 -4.46 16.83 3.97
N ARG A 92 -3.53 15.94 4.31
CA ARG A 92 -3.78 14.79 5.19
C ARG A 92 -4.56 15.30 6.42
N GLU A 93 -5.60 14.59 6.85
CA GLU A 93 -6.28 14.81 8.15
C GLU A 93 -5.38 14.45 9.36
N SER A 94 -4.10 14.82 9.29
CA SER A 94 -3.14 14.74 10.38
C SER A 94 -2.63 16.13 10.75
N GLU A 95 -3.55 17.10 10.82
CA GLU A 95 -3.47 18.23 11.75
C GLU A 95 -4.83 18.35 12.45
N GLN A 96 -5.07 17.49 13.44
CA GLN A 96 -5.98 17.85 14.51
C GLN A 96 -5.44 19.12 15.18
N GLY A 97 -5.98 20.29 14.85
CA GLY A 97 -5.66 21.52 15.57
C GLY A 97 -6.00 22.80 14.83
N MET A 98 -6.92 23.57 15.42
CA MET A 98 -7.29 24.95 15.10
C MET A 98 -8.26 25.18 13.93
N TYR A 99 -9.54 24.92 14.20
CA TYR A 99 -10.52 25.99 14.04
C TYR A 99 -10.67 26.68 15.40
N LEU A 100 -10.26 27.95 15.48
CA LEU A 100 -10.66 28.88 16.54
C LEU A 100 -12.09 29.37 16.27
#